data_AF-A0A963RSY5-F1
#
_entry.id   AF-A0A963RSY5-F1
#
_cell.length_a   1.000
_cell.length_b   1.000
_cell.length_c   1.000
_cell.angle_alpha   90.00
_cell.angle_beta   90.00
_cell.angle_gamma   90.00
#
_symmetry.space_group_name_H-M   'P 1'
#
loop_
_entity.id
_entity.type
_entity.pdbx_description
1 polymer ?
#
loop_
_entity_poly.entity_id
_entity_poly.type
_entity_poly.pdbx_seq_one_letter_code
_entity_poly.pdbx_strand_id
1 'polypeptide(L)'
;AFALRRYVVTAVAASVLGLVQSHMLHAGGSTTFALFERVGDTLLGAGIAWAFSYVLPSWERGQLARLVRRTLKALGLHARLSLELAAVEQFDTQSDLAWRLARREAYDALSALVQATQRSLVEPRAVQPPLALLEHLQGHSYQLMGQLSAVRSMLVLRRDQLRPEAIAGPLATTAAAIEAALAPGVAAPAAPAPPPGAAPAPHGDQFATVPEVLPDPFQQDVSPWLLRRLHLSQDLAGQVQADAQRVLASLAAAPAPAAS
;
A
#
# COMPACT_ATOMS: atom_id res chain seq x y z
N ALA A 1 -10.56 -1.98 -13.79
CA ALA A 1 -11.34 -3.16 -14.22
C ALA A 1 -12.26 -2.90 -15.42
N PHE A 2 -13.01 -1.78 -15.47
CA PHE A 2 -13.97 -1.49 -16.55
C PHE A 2 -13.33 -1.33 -17.95
N ALA A 3 -12.14 -0.72 -18.03
CA ALA A 3 -11.42 -0.53 -19.29
C ALA A 3 -10.90 -1.86 -19.89
N LEU A 4 -10.37 -2.75 -19.04
CA LEU A 4 -9.90 -4.08 -19.47
C LEU A 4 -11.04 -4.96 -20.01
N ARG A 5 -12.23 -4.95 -19.37
CA ARG A 5 -13.39 -5.70 -19.87
C ARG A 5 -13.89 -5.19 -21.22
N ARG A 6 -13.93 -3.87 -21.43
CA ARG A 6 -14.34 -3.29 -22.73
C ARG A 6 -13.32 -3.59 -23.82
N TYR A 7 -12.02 -3.58 -23.50
CA TYR A 7 -10.97 -3.92 -24.46
C TYR A 7 -11.12 -5.35 -25.02
N VAL A 8 -11.40 -6.35 -24.16
CA VAL A 8 -11.60 -7.73 -24.62
C VAL A 8 -12.81 -7.86 -25.54
N VAL A 9 -13.93 -7.22 -25.19
CA VAL A 9 -15.14 -7.24 -26.03
C VAL A 9 -14.88 -6.59 -27.39
N THR A 10 -14.17 -5.46 -27.43
CA THR A 10 -13.79 -4.80 -28.68
C THR A 10 -12.84 -5.66 -29.51
N ALA A 11 -11.85 -6.31 -28.88
CA ALA A 11 -10.92 -7.19 -29.56
C ALA A 11 -11.61 -8.43 -30.16
N VAL A 12 -12.54 -9.04 -29.43
CA VAL A 12 -13.34 -10.17 -29.93
C VAL A 12 -14.23 -9.74 -31.11
N ALA A 13 -14.95 -8.62 -30.97
CA ALA A 13 -15.82 -8.12 -32.03
C ALA A 13 -15.03 -7.74 -33.30
N ALA A 14 -13.87 -7.10 -33.15
CA ALA A 14 -12.98 -6.77 -34.27
C ALA A 14 -12.41 -8.02 -34.95
N SER A 15 -12.10 -9.06 -34.17
CA SER A 15 -11.62 -10.34 -34.71
C SER A 15 -12.71 -11.06 -35.52
N VAL A 16 -13.95 -11.11 -34.99
CA VAL A 16 -15.09 -11.69 -35.71
C VAL A 16 -15.39 -10.91 -36.99
N LEU A 17 -15.41 -9.57 -36.93
CA LEU A 17 -15.61 -8.72 -38.11
C LEU A 17 -14.52 -8.94 -39.15
N GLY A 18 -13.25 -9.06 -38.73
CA GLY A 18 -12.13 -9.33 -39.62
C GLY A 18 -12.25 -10.70 -40.32
N LEU A 19 -12.70 -11.73 -39.60
CA LEU A 19 -12.96 -13.06 -40.17
C LEU A 19 -14.10 -13.02 -41.18
N VAL A 20 -15.21 -12.36 -40.85
CA VAL A 20 -16.36 -12.19 -41.75
C VAL A 20 -15.98 -11.42 -43.00
N GLN A 21 -15.22 -10.32 -42.88
CA GLN A 21 -14.73 -9.56 -44.03
C GLN A 21 -13.76 -10.37 -44.88
N SER A 22 -12.84 -11.14 -44.27
CA SER A 22 -11.92 -12.00 -45.03
C SER A 22 -12.67 -13.07 -45.82
N HIS A 23 -13.71 -13.65 -45.22
CA HIS A 23 -14.57 -14.66 -45.86
C HIS A 23 -15.36 -14.05 -47.03
N MET A 24 -15.87 -12.83 -46.86
CA MET A 24 -16.61 -12.12 -47.92
C MET A 24 -15.71 -11.63 -49.07
N LEU A 25 -14.44 -11.28 -48.80
CA LEU A 25 -13.51 -10.76 -49.81
C LEU A 25 -12.74 -11.86 -50.57
N HIS A 26 -12.57 -13.05 -50.00
CA HIS A 26 -11.80 -14.16 -50.61
C HIS A 26 -12.66 -15.31 -51.14
N ALA A 27 -13.83 -15.01 -51.72
CA ALA A 27 -14.75 -16.01 -52.29
C ALA A 27 -14.19 -16.86 -53.47
N GLY A 28 -12.91 -16.74 -53.81
CA GLY A 28 -12.22 -17.56 -54.83
C GLY A 28 -10.76 -17.94 -54.55
N GLY A 29 -10.21 -17.62 -53.37
CA GLY A 29 -8.82 -17.93 -52.99
C GLY A 29 -8.75 -18.62 -51.62
N SER A 30 -7.67 -19.36 -51.34
CA SER A 30 -7.56 -20.24 -50.16
C SER A 30 -7.69 -19.49 -48.84
N THR A 31 -8.90 -19.42 -48.30
CA THR A 31 -9.26 -18.81 -46.99
C THR A 31 -8.39 -19.36 -45.85
N THR A 32 -7.93 -20.60 -45.99
CA THR A 32 -7.01 -21.27 -45.07
C THR A 32 -5.67 -20.54 -44.92
N PHE A 33 -5.10 -20.00 -46.00
CA PHE A 33 -3.81 -19.30 -45.95
C PHE A 33 -3.90 -17.98 -45.18
N ALA A 34 -4.94 -17.18 -45.43
CA ALA A 34 -5.19 -15.94 -44.68
C ALA A 34 -5.45 -16.18 -43.18
N LEU A 35 -6.08 -17.32 -42.84
CA LEU A 35 -6.24 -17.75 -41.46
C LEU A 35 -4.89 -18.08 -40.80
N PHE A 36 -4.03 -18.83 -41.50
CA PHE A 36 -2.69 -19.18 -41.00
C PHE A 36 -1.80 -17.95 -40.82
N GLU A 37 -1.87 -16.97 -41.72
CA GLU A 37 -1.16 -15.71 -41.61
C GLU A 37 -1.54 -14.95 -40.32
N ARG A 38 -2.84 -14.82 -40.03
CA ARG A 38 -3.31 -14.16 -38.79
C ARG A 38 -2.98 -14.93 -37.52
N VAL A 39 -3.03 -16.26 -37.56
CA VAL A 39 -2.59 -17.11 -36.45
C VAL A 39 -1.09 -16.91 -36.23
N GLY A 40 -0.30 -16.87 -37.30
CA GLY A 40 1.13 -16.54 -37.28
C GLY A 40 1.41 -15.19 -36.63
N ASP A 41 0.73 -14.13 -37.07
CA ASP A 41 0.87 -12.78 -36.50
C ASP A 41 0.48 -12.71 -35.02
N THR A 42 -0.56 -13.44 -34.62
CA THR A 42 -1.01 -13.50 -33.22
C THR A 42 0.00 -14.24 -32.34
N LEU A 43 0.55 -15.35 -32.83
CA LEU A 43 1.59 -16.11 -32.13
C LEU A 43 2.90 -15.33 -32.05
N LEU A 44 3.26 -14.62 -33.11
CA LEU A 44 4.43 -13.74 -33.13
C LEU A 44 4.24 -12.58 -32.14
N GLY A 45 3.08 -11.93 -32.16
CA GLY A 45 2.72 -10.87 -31.22
C GLY A 45 2.71 -11.35 -29.77
N ALA A 46 2.18 -12.56 -29.51
CA ALA A 46 2.21 -13.19 -28.20
C ALA A 46 3.64 -13.56 -27.75
N GLY A 47 4.47 -14.06 -28.66
CA GLY A 47 5.88 -14.37 -28.39
C GLY A 47 6.70 -13.13 -28.07
N ILE A 48 6.50 -12.04 -28.80
CA ILE A 48 7.12 -10.75 -28.51
C ILE A 48 6.64 -10.23 -27.15
N ALA A 49 5.33 -10.24 -26.89
CA ALA A 49 4.78 -9.83 -25.59
C ALA A 49 5.36 -10.65 -24.42
N TRP A 50 5.49 -11.97 -24.60
CA TRP A 50 6.09 -12.87 -23.63
C TRP A 50 7.58 -12.55 -23.38
N ALA A 51 8.34 -12.23 -24.43
CA ALA A 51 9.73 -11.82 -24.28
C ALA A 51 9.86 -10.50 -23.51
N PHE A 52 8.99 -9.51 -23.79
CA PHE A 52 8.99 -8.23 -23.09
C PHE A 52 8.60 -8.35 -21.60
N SER A 53 7.84 -9.37 -21.20
CA SER A 53 7.57 -9.67 -19.78
C SER A 53 8.83 -9.97 -18.96
N TYR A 54 9.96 -10.32 -19.58
CA TYR A 54 11.24 -10.50 -18.87
C TYR A 54 12.10 -9.23 -18.80
N VAL A 55 11.86 -8.23 -19.67
CA VAL A 55 12.66 -6.99 -19.75
C VAL A 55 12.05 -5.86 -18.89
N LEU A 56 10.72 -5.71 -18.90
CA LEU A 56 9.98 -4.72 -18.09
C LEU A 56 10.14 -4.80 -16.55
N PRO A 57 10.38 -5.97 -15.92
CA PRO A 57 10.39 -6.09 -14.46
C PRO A 57 11.40 -5.17 -13.77
N SER A 58 12.51 -4.84 -14.43
CA SER A 58 13.51 -3.91 -13.89
C SER A 58 12.96 -2.49 -13.66
N TRP A 59 12.12 -2.00 -14.57
CA TRP A 59 11.46 -0.70 -14.46
C TRP A 59 10.31 -0.73 -13.44
N GLU A 60 9.55 -1.82 -13.41
CA GLU A 60 8.45 -2.00 -12.47
C GLU A 60 8.93 -2.06 -11.01
N ARG A 61 10.07 -2.72 -10.74
CA ARG A 61 10.72 -2.71 -9.42
C ARG A 61 11.05 -1.28 -8.95
N GLY A 62 11.58 -0.45 -9.85
CA GLY A 62 11.85 0.96 -9.58
C GLY A 62 10.58 1.77 -9.30
N GLN A 63 9.49 1.50 -10.03
CA GLN A 63 8.18 2.09 -9.78
C GLN A 63 7.63 1.69 -8.40
N LEU A 64 7.70 0.41 -8.05
CA LEU A 64 7.19 -0.12 -6.79
C LEU A 64 7.95 0.45 -5.59
N ALA A 65 9.29 0.50 -5.65
CA ALA A 65 10.11 1.13 -4.61
C ALA A 65 9.78 2.63 -4.43
N ARG A 66 9.46 3.33 -5.52
CA ARG A 66 9.01 4.74 -5.46
C ARG A 66 7.63 4.87 -4.84
N LEU A 67 6.71 3.97 -5.13
CA LEU A 67 5.38 3.95 -4.54
C LEU A 67 5.44 3.68 -3.03
N VAL A 68 6.24 2.71 -2.59
CA VAL A 68 6.46 2.45 -1.16
C VAL A 68 6.95 3.71 -0.43
N ARG A 69 7.99 4.38 -0.96
CA ARG A 69 8.49 5.64 -0.37
C ARG A 69 7.46 6.76 -0.37
N ARG A 70 6.63 6.87 -1.42
CA ARG A 70 5.53 7.84 -1.48
C ARG A 70 4.49 7.55 -0.39
N THR A 71 4.11 6.28 -0.21
CA THR A 71 3.16 5.87 0.83
C THR A 71 3.66 6.20 2.22
N LEU A 72 4.93 5.88 2.54
CA LEU A 72 5.53 6.25 3.84
C LEU A 72 5.49 7.76 4.09
N LYS A 73 5.92 8.55 3.10
CA LYS A 73 5.90 10.02 3.21
C LYS A 73 4.49 10.56 3.42
N ALA A 74 3.50 10.05 2.69
CA ALA A 74 2.11 10.48 2.81
C ALA A 74 1.50 10.08 4.17
N LEU A 75 1.82 8.88 4.66
CA LEU A 75 1.40 8.42 6.00
C LEU A 75 2.01 9.27 7.12
N GLY A 76 3.31 9.59 7.03
CA GLY A 76 3.99 10.45 8.00
C GLY A 76 3.35 11.85 8.08
N LEU A 77 3.08 12.46 6.92
CA LEU A 77 2.38 13.75 6.86
C LEU A 77 0.95 13.66 7.43
N HIS A 78 0.21 12.60 7.06
CA HIS A 78 -1.14 12.38 7.58
C HIS A 78 -1.15 12.19 9.11
N ALA A 79 -0.17 11.45 9.66
CA ALA A 79 -0.02 11.26 11.10
C ALA A 79 0.24 12.58 11.82
N ARG A 80 1.23 13.35 11.35
CA ARG A 80 1.54 14.67 11.91
C ARG A 80 0.32 15.57 11.99
N LEU A 81 -0.41 15.74 10.88
CA LEU A 81 -1.59 16.60 10.85
C LEU A 81 -2.79 16.02 11.59
N SER A 82 -2.87 14.70 11.79
CA SER A 82 -3.96 14.09 12.57
C SER A 82 -3.78 14.26 14.08
N LEU A 83 -2.53 14.43 14.53
CA LEU A 83 -2.14 14.53 15.93
C LEU A 83 -1.86 15.98 16.37
N GLU A 84 -1.99 16.95 15.46
CA GLU A 84 -1.77 18.38 15.74
C GLU A 84 -2.91 18.97 16.56
N LEU A 85 -2.70 19.10 17.89
CA LEU A 85 -3.73 19.55 18.83
C LEU A 85 -4.19 21.00 18.59
N ALA A 86 -3.26 21.91 18.28
CA ALA A 86 -3.55 23.33 18.08
C ALA A 86 -4.56 23.57 16.94
N ALA A 87 -4.44 22.80 15.85
CA ALA A 87 -5.38 22.82 14.73
C ALA A 87 -6.80 22.38 15.14
N VAL A 88 -6.93 21.48 16.12
CA VAL A 88 -8.22 21.01 16.63
C VAL A 88 -8.86 22.05 17.54
N GLU A 89 -8.08 22.70 18.41
CA GLU A 89 -8.60 23.66 19.39
C GLU A 89 -9.06 24.97 18.76
N GLN A 90 -8.33 25.46 17.75
CA GLN A 90 -8.59 26.78 17.16
C GLN A 90 -9.66 26.75 16.05
N PHE A 91 -10.25 25.59 15.74
CA PHE A 91 -11.18 25.40 14.62
C PHE A 91 -10.70 26.03 13.31
N ASP A 92 -9.39 25.98 13.07
CA ASP A 92 -8.79 26.60 11.90
C ASP A 92 -9.20 25.82 10.63
N THR A 93 -9.90 26.53 9.74
CA THR A 93 -10.38 25.98 8.47
C THR A 93 -9.22 25.58 7.56
N GLN A 94 -8.10 26.31 7.61
CA GLN A 94 -6.93 25.99 6.79
C GLN A 94 -6.28 24.67 7.25
N SER A 95 -6.06 24.52 8.55
CA SER A 95 -5.53 23.29 9.15
C SER A 95 -6.45 22.09 8.93
N ASP A 96 -7.77 22.25 9.03
CA ASP A 96 -8.72 21.17 8.75
C ASP A 96 -8.71 20.75 7.27
N LEU A 97 -8.58 21.72 6.34
CA LEU A 97 -8.38 21.43 4.92
C LEU A 97 -7.06 20.70 4.66
N ALA A 98 -5.96 21.17 5.27
CA ALA A 98 -4.65 20.52 5.16
C ALA A 98 -4.69 19.06 5.65
N TRP A 99 -5.34 18.81 6.79
CA TRP A 99 -5.56 17.45 7.29
C TRP A 99 -6.36 16.58 6.31
N ARG A 100 -7.47 17.09 5.76
CA ARG A 100 -8.29 16.36 4.77
C ARG A 100 -7.49 16.01 3.51
N LEU A 101 -6.68 16.95 3.02
CA LEU A 101 -5.82 16.73 1.86
C LEU A 101 -4.75 15.68 2.15
N ALA A 102 -4.08 15.73 3.31
CA ALA A 102 -3.08 14.74 3.69
C ALA A 102 -3.69 13.34 3.87
N ARG A 103 -4.88 13.25 4.49
CA ARG A 103 -5.64 11.99 4.58
C ARG A 103 -5.92 11.43 3.18
N ARG A 104 -6.37 12.29 2.26
CA ARG A 104 -6.67 11.89 0.89
C ARG A 104 -5.43 11.38 0.16
N GLU A 105 -4.33 12.13 0.22
CA GLU A 105 -3.06 11.74 -0.41
C GLU A 105 -2.52 10.41 0.16
N ALA A 106 -2.69 10.15 1.46
CA ALA A 106 -2.31 8.86 2.05
C ALA A 106 -3.12 7.69 1.46
N TYR A 107 -4.45 7.83 1.35
CA TYR A 107 -5.30 6.81 0.70
C TYR A 107 -4.97 6.65 -0.78
N ASP A 108 -4.72 7.74 -1.51
CA ASP A 108 -4.40 7.70 -2.93
C ASP A 108 -3.03 7.06 -3.18
N ALA A 109 -2.02 7.38 -2.37
CA ALA A 109 -0.69 6.76 -2.44
C ALA A 109 -0.75 5.25 -2.12
N LEU A 110 -1.47 4.86 -1.07
CA LEU A 110 -1.67 3.45 -0.72
C LEU A 110 -2.45 2.70 -1.80
N SER A 111 -3.50 3.31 -2.36
CA SER A 111 -4.28 2.71 -3.45
C SER A 111 -3.44 2.52 -4.72
N ALA A 112 -2.52 3.43 -5.02
CA ALA A 112 -1.57 3.28 -6.13
C ALA A 112 -0.60 2.10 -5.90
N LEU A 113 -0.14 1.90 -4.65
CA LEU A 113 0.69 0.76 -4.27
C LEU A 113 -0.08 -0.58 -4.40
N VAL A 114 -1.33 -0.64 -3.94
CA VAL A 114 -2.21 -1.81 -4.09
C VAL A 114 -2.42 -2.14 -5.57
N GLN A 115 -2.74 -1.14 -6.39
CA GLN A 115 -2.93 -1.32 -7.83
C GLN A 115 -1.65 -1.78 -8.54
N ALA A 116 -0.48 -1.27 -8.15
CA ALA A 116 0.79 -1.76 -8.67
C ALA A 116 1.01 -3.23 -8.29
N THR A 117 0.78 -3.59 -7.02
CA THR A 117 0.91 -4.97 -6.55
C THR A 117 -0.03 -5.93 -7.30
N GLN A 118 -1.28 -5.52 -7.54
CA GLN A 118 -2.24 -6.31 -8.31
C GLN A 118 -1.82 -6.50 -9.78
N ARG A 119 -1.22 -5.49 -10.41
CA ARG A 119 -0.68 -5.62 -11.77
C ARG A 119 0.46 -6.63 -11.81
N SER A 120 1.30 -6.69 -10.77
CA SER A 120 2.39 -7.65 -10.72
C SER A 120 1.96 -9.10 -10.46
N LEU A 121 0.68 -9.37 -10.12
CA LEU A 121 0.16 -10.74 -9.93
C LEU A 121 0.06 -11.54 -11.23
N VAL A 122 -0.10 -10.87 -12.38
CA VAL A 122 -0.17 -11.53 -13.69
C VAL A 122 1.20 -11.81 -14.29
N GLU A 123 2.28 -11.33 -13.67
CA GLU A 123 3.65 -11.56 -14.11
C GLU A 123 4.12 -13.00 -13.82
N PRO A 124 5.03 -13.57 -14.64
CA PRO A 124 5.61 -14.90 -14.39
C PRO A 124 6.26 -14.99 -13.00
N ARG A 125 6.09 -16.14 -12.31
CA ARG A 125 6.58 -16.34 -10.91
C ARG A 125 8.06 -16.01 -10.71
N ALA A 126 8.90 -16.19 -11.73
CA ALA A 126 10.34 -15.92 -11.65
C ALA A 126 10.68 -14.42 -11.49
N VAL A 127 9.75 -13.52 -11.83
CA VAL A 127 9.98 -12.06 -11.83
C VAL A 127 9.04 -11.30 -10.89
N GLN A 128 8.19 -12.01 -10.14
CA GLN A 128 7.24 -11.39 -9.23
C GLN A 128 7.95 -10.64 -8.09
N PRO A 129 7.45 -9.45 -7.71
CA PRO A 129 7.93 -8.74 -6.52
C PRO A 129 7.59 -9.52 -5.24
N PRO A 130 8.12 -9.12 -4.07
CA PRO A 130 7.82 -9.77 -2.79
C PRO A 130 6.36 -9.52 -2.34
N LEU A 131 5.40 -10.25 -2.93
CA LEU A 131 3.97 -10.04 -2.75
C LEU A 131 3.52 -10.10 -1.29
N ALA A 132 3.97 -11.11 -0.53
CA ALA A 132 3.62 -11.25 0.89
C ALA A 132 4.10 -10.06 1.74
N LEU A 133 5.29 -9.52 1.45
CA LEU A 133 5.80 -8.34 2.17
C LEU A 133 5.01 -7.07 1.79
N LEU A 134 4.59 -6.95 0.54
CA LEU A 134 3.73 -5.84 0.09
C LEU A 134 2.33 -5.92 0.72
N GLU A 135 1.77 -7.12 0.87
CA GLU A 135 0.48 -7.34 1.54
C GLU A 135 0.54 -6.97 3.02
N HIS A 136 1.59 -7.39 3.74
CA HIS A 136 1.80 -6.98 5.14
C HIS A 136 1.92 -5.46 5.28
N LEU A 137 2.75 -4.83 4.43
CA LEU A 137 2.90 -3.37 4.39
C LEU A 137 1.54 -2.67 4.18
N GLN A 138 0.74 -3.16 3.23
CA GLN A 138 -0.59 -2.61 2.96
C GLN A 138 -1.52 -2.77 4.17
N GLY A 139 -1.54 -3.95 4.79
CA GLY A 139 -2.34 -4.25 5.98
C GLY A 139 -2.04 -3.31 7.14
N HIS A 140 -0.78 -3.22 7.55
CA HIS A 140 -0.36 -2.33 8.64
C HIS A 140 -0.58 -0.85 8.29
N SER A 141 -0.42 -0.45 7.02
CA SER A 141 -0.73 0.92 6.57
C SER A 141 -2.21 1.26 6.77
N TYR A 142 -3.14 0.38 6.39
CA TYR A 142 -4.56 0.60 6.62
C TYR A 142 -4.92 0.62 8.10
N GLN A 143 -4.31 -0.25 8.91
CA GLN A 143 -4.51 -0.26 10.37
C GLN A 143 -4.04 1.05 11.01
N LEU A 144 -2.87 1.56 10.61
CA LEU A 144 -2.35 2.85 11.07
C LEU A 144 -3.32 3.99 10.73
N MET A 145 -3.80 4.06 9.48
CA MET A 145 -4.78 5.07 9.06
C MET A 145 -6.10 4.97 9.85
N GLY A 146 -6.52 3.76 10.19
CA GLY A 146 -7.67 3.50 11.06
C GLY A 146 -7.46 4.05 12.48
N GLN A 147 -6.29 3.81 13.09
CA GLN A 147 -5.98 4.33 14.41
C GLN A 147 -5.89 5.85 14.43
N LEU A 148 -5.22 6.47 13.44
CA LEU A 148 -5.15 7.93 13.30
C LEU A 148 -6.54 8.55 13.12
N SER A 149 -7.43 7.90 12.36
CA SER A 149 -8.81 8.35 12.20
C SER A 149 -9.57 8.29 13.53
N ALA A 150 -9.40 7.22 14.32
CA ALA A 150 -10.02 7.08 15.64
C ALA A 150 -9.50 8.15 16.62
N VAL A 151 -8.19 8.41 16.63
CA VAL A 151 -7.56 9.48 17.42
C VAL A 151 -8.14 10.84 17.06
N ARG A 152 -8.16 11.20 15.76
CA ARG A 152 -8.75 12.46 15.29
C ARG A 152 -10.24 12.57 15.70
N SER A 153 -11.01 11.50 15.58
CA SER A 153 -12.41 11.48 16.01
C SER A 153 -12.58 11.70 17.52
N MET A 154 -11.71 11.15 18.36
CA MET A 154 -11.72 11.41 19.81
C MET A 154 -11.40 12.88 20.10
N LEU A 155 -10.38 13.45 19.44
CA LEU A 155 -10.00 14.85 19.60
C LEU A 155 -11.14 15.83 19.20
N VAL A 156 -11.93 15.49 18.17
CA VAL A 156 -13.02 16.35 17.69
C VAL A 156 -14.32 16.13 18.48
N LEU A 157 -14.71 14.88 18.70
CA LEU A 157 -16.04 14.52 19.22
C LEU A 157 -16.11 14.36 20.74
N ARG A 158 -14.96 14.32 21.44
CA ARG A 158 -14.87 14.10 22.90
C ARG A 158 -13.93 15.11 23.58
N ARG A 159 -13.76 16.29 22.97
CA ARG A 159 -12.85 17.34 23.47
C ARG A 159 -13.14 17.77 24.92
N ASP A 160 -14.41 17.78 25.31
CA ASP A 160 -14.91 18.12 26.64
C ASP A 160 -14.54 17.08 27.70
N GLN A 161 -14.22 15.87 27.26
CA GLN A 161 -13.87 14.70 28.05
C GLN A 161 -12.36 14.43 28.06
N LEU A 162 -11.56 15.33 27.48
CA LEU A 162 -10.11 15.21 27.36
C LEU A 162 -9.43 16.25 28.24
N ARG A 163 -8.33 15.85 28.89
CA ARG A 163 -7.47 16.75 29.68
C ARG A 163 -6.32 17.26 28.81
N PRO A 164 -6.36 18.52 28.33
CA PRO A 164 -5.37 19.04 27.37
C PRO A 164 -3.95 18.96 27.93
N GLU A 165 -3.76 19.24 29.22
CA GLU A 165 -2.46 19.12 29.90
C GLU A 165 -1.88 17.70 29.90
N ALA A 166 -2.74 16.68 29.90
CA ALA A 166 -2.31 15.27 29.91
C ALA A 166 -1.98 14.73 28.51
N ILE A 167 -2.54 15.33 27.46
CA ILE A 167 -2.47 14.78 26.08
C ILE A 167 -1.57 15.59 25.15
N ALA A 168 -1.34 16.88 25.40
CA ALA A 168 -0.58 17.76 24.49
C ALA A 168 0.85 17.26 24.24
N GLY A 169 1.59 16.95 25.32
CA GLY A 169 2.95 16.40 25.23
C GLY A 169 3.01 15.04 24.52
N PRO A 170 2.20 14.05 24.93
CA PRO A 170 2.13 12.76 24.26
C PRO A 170 1.73 12.83 22.77
N LEU A 171 0.80 13.71 22.39
CA LEU A 171 0.40 13.91 20.99
C LEU A 171 1.58 14.40 20.15
N ALA A 172 2.26 15.47 20.60
CA ALA A 172 3.39 16.03 19.88
C ALA A 172 4.55 15.03 19.77
N THR A 173 4.84 14.30 20.85
CA THR A 173 5.89 13.28 20.90
C THR A 173 5.58 12.13 19.94
N THR A 174 4.34 11.63 19.96
CA THR A 174 3.89 10.54 19.07
C THR A 174 3.92 10.97 17.61
N ALA A 175 3.49 12.20 17.31
CA ALA A 175 3.52 12.75 15.96
C ALA A 175 4.95 12.80 15.41
N ALA A 176 5.90 13.34 16.19
CA ALA A 176 7.30 13.38 15.81
C ALA A 176 7.92 11.98 15.67
N ALA A 177 7.58 11.06 16.57
CA ALA A 177 8.05 9.68 16.51
C ALA A 177 7.57 8.94 15.25
N ILE A 178 6.27 9.06 14.90
CA ILE A 178 5.72 8.47 13.68
C ILE A 178 6.30 9.12 12.42
N GLU A 179 6.42 10.45 12.40
CA GLU A 179 7.02 11.18 11.26
C GLU A 179 8.49 10.75 11.05
N ALA A 180 9.27 10.64 12.12
CA ALA A 180 10.65 10.17 12.06
C ALA A 180 10.75 8.70 11.64
N ALA A 181 9.86 7.83 12.14
CA ALA A 181 9.84 6.42 11.76
C ALA A 181 9.51 6.24 10.28
N LEU A 182 8.60 7.04 9.73
CA LEU A 182 8.16 6.94 8.33
C LEU A 182 8.98 7.84 7.38
N ALA A 183 9.98 8.57 7.88
CA ALA A 183 10.81 9.44 7.08
C ALA A 183 11.65 8.62 6.06
N PRO A 184 11.65 9.00 4.77
CA PRO A 184 12.42 8.29 3.76
C PRO A 184 13.93 8.45 4.02
N GLY A 185 14.63 7.33 4.21
CA GLY A 185 16.10 7.29 4.32
C GLY A 185 16.65 7.09 5.73
N VAL A 186 15.81 6.99 6.76
CA VAL A 186 16.25 6.55 8.09
C VAL A 186 16.33 5.03 8.09
N ALA A 187 17.54 4.50 7.92
CA ALA A 187 17.81 3.13 8.32
C ALA A 187 17.57 3.04 9.83
N ALA A 188 16.60 2.24 10.26
CA ALA A 188 16.51 1.91 11.68
C ALA A 188 17.85 1.31 12.12
N PRO A 189 18.32 1.59 13.35
CA PRO A 189 19.33 0.73 13.97
C PRO A 189 18.79 -0.70 13.89
N ALA A 190 19.56 -1.60 13.28
CA ALA A 190 19.17 -2.99 13.18
C ALA A 190 18.82 -3.49 14.58
N ALA A 191 17.55 -3.84 14.79
CA ALA A 191 17.16 -4.55 16.01
C ALA A 191 18.04 -5.82 16.10
N PRO A 192 18.58 -6.16 17.29
CA PRO A 192 19.41 -7.34 17.44
C PRO A 192 18.67 -8.57 16.91
N ALA A 193 19.31 -9.33 16.03
CA ALA A 193 18.76 -10.57 15.52
C ALA A 193 18.40 -11.48 16.71
N PRO A 194 17.19 -12.07 16.74
CA PRO A 194 16.83 -13.02 17.78
C PRO A 194 17.78 -14.23 17.71
N PRO A 195 18.14 -14.82 18.86
CA PRO A 195 19.07 -15.94 18.90
C PRO A 195 18.58 -17.14 18.06
N PRO A 196 19.48 -17.87 17.41
CA PRO A 196 19.12 -19.04 16.60
C PRO A 196 18.52 -20.11 17.51
N GLY A 197 17.21 -20.33 17.39
CA GLY A 197 16.46 -21.32 18.18
C GLY A 197 15.03 -20.92 18.54
N ALA A 198 14.64 -19.66 18.37
CA ALA A 198 13.24 -19.25 18.55
C ALA A 198 12.40 -19.74 17.36
N ALA A 199 11.54 -20.73 17.61
CA ALA A 199 10.55 -21.19 16.64
C ALA A 199 9.69 -20.02 16.14
N PRO A 200 9.28 -20.00 14.86
CA PRO A 200 8.36 -18.99 14.36
C PRO A 200 7.07 -19.08 15.18
N ALA A 201 6.75 -18.00 15.91
CA ALA A 201 5.51 -17.94 16.65
C ALA A 201 4.34 -18.13 15.65
N PRO A 202 3.42 -19.06 15.91
CA PRO A 202 2.26 -19.25 15.05
C PRO A 202 1.55 -17.92 14.87
N HIS A 203 1.26 -17.56 13.62
CA HIS A 203 0.50 -16.38 13.26
C HIS A 203 -0.98 -16.65 13.61
N GLY A 204 -1.29 -16.57 14.89
CA GLY A 204 -2.62 -16.76 15.46
C GLY A 204 -2.65 -16.10 16.83
N ASP A 205 -3.62 -15.21 17.04
CA ASP A 205 -3.88 -14.46 18.26
C ASP A 205 -2.84 -13.41 18.67
N GLN A 206 -2.70 -12.35 17.86
CA GLN A 206 -2.11 -11.07 18.30
C GLN A 206 -3.09 -10.18 19.09
N PHE A 207 -4.14 -10.75 19.66
CA PHE A 207 -4.81 -10.14 20.82
C PHE A 207 -4.26 -10.83 22.06
N ALA A 208 -2.98 -10.59 22.37
CA ALA A 208 -2.47 -10.89 23.70
C ALA A 208 -3.33 -10.09 24.69
N THR A 209 -4.29 -10.77 25.30
CA THR A 209 -5.13 -10.29 26.39
C THR A 209 -4.26 -10.18 27.63
N VAL A 210 -3.35 -9.21 27.62
CA VAL A 210 -2.84 -8.65 28.88
C VAL A 210 -4.09 -8.12 29.59
N PRO A 211 -4.38 -8.54 30.84
CA PRO A 211 -5.37 -7.87 31.68
C PRO A 211 -4.82 -6.50 32.04
N GLU A 212 -4.87 -5.59 31.07
CA GLU A 212 -4.55 -4.18 31.25
C GLU A 212 -5.77 -3.59 31.95
N VAL A 213 -5.58 -3.01 33.13
CA VAL A 213 -6.65 -2.40 33.93
C VAL A 213 -7.33 -1.35 33.07
N LEU A 214 -8.51 -1.69 32.53
CA LEU A 214 -9.29 -0.75 31.74
C LEU A 214 -9.75 0.38 32.67
N PRO A 215 -9.55 1.65 32.28
CA PRO A 215 -10.16 2.78 32.97
C PRO A 215 -11.68 2.56 33.03
N ASP A 216 -12.28 2.94 34.15
CA ASP A 216 -13.71 2.80 34.37
C ASP A 216 -14.50 3.55 33.26
N PRO A 217 -15.35 2.85 32.47
CA PRO A 217 -16.12 3.45 31.38
C PRO A 217 -17.12 4.52 31.85
N PHE A 218 -17.37 4.61 33.16
CA PHE A 218 -18.24 5.63 33.76
C PHE A 218 -17.50 6.92 34.14
N GLN A 219 -16.17 6.96 34.05
CA GLN A 219 -15.42 8.21 34.18
C GLN A 219 -15.55 9.04 32.90
N GLN A 220 -15.81 10.34 33.06
CA GLN A 220 -15.91 11.28 31.94
C GLN A 220 -14.56 11.58 31.27
N ASP A 221 -13.44 11.15 31.84
CA ASP A 221 -12.11 11.37 31.27
C ASP A 221 -11.71 10.24 30.30
N VAL A 222 -11.65 10.56 29.00
CA VAL A 222 -11.27 9.61 27.95
C VAL A 222 -9.79 9.72 27.54
N SER A 223 -9.00 10.54 28.23
CA SER A 223 -7.57 10.75 27.94
C SER A 223 -6.75 9.44 27.97
N PRO A 224 -6.96 8.50 28.93
CA PRO A 224 -6.22 7.24 28.93
C PRO A 224 -6.45 6.38 27.68
N TRP A 225 -7.67 6.39 27.14
CA TRP A 225 -8.01 5.70 25.88
C TRP A 225 -7.32 6.33 24.67
N LEU A 226 -7.17 7.66 24.67
CA LEU A 226 -6.42 8.36 23.65
C LEU A 226 -4.94 7.96 23.71
N LEU A 227 -4.33 8.02 24.89
CA LEU A 227 -2.92 7.66 25.10
C LEU A 227 -2.62 6.22 24.65
N ARG A 228 -3.51 5.28 24.96
CA ARG A 228 -3.40 3.89 24.47
C ARG A 228 -3.40 3.82 22.94
N ARG A 229 -4.29 4.56 22.27
CA ARG A 229 -4.33 4.60 20.81
C ARG A 229 -3.11 5.27 20.21
N LEU A 230 -2.51 6.26 20.89
CA LEU A 230 -1.25 6.85 20.46
C LEU A 230 -0.12 5.82 20.48
N HIS A 231 -0.03 5.01 21.55
CA HIS A 231 0.93 3.92 21.63
C HIS A 231 0.74 2.90 20.49
N LEU A 232 -0.49 2.43 20.27
CA LEU A 232 -0.80 1.53 19.15
C LEU A 232 -0.46 2.12 17.78
N SER A 233 -0.67 3.44 17.60
CA SER A 233 -0.32 4.13 16.35
C SER A 233 1.20 4.17 16.14
N GLN A 234 1.97 4.34 17.21
CA GLN A 234 3.43 4.33 17.16
C GLN A 234 3.97 2.93 16.84
N ASP A 235 3.43 1.87 17.46
CA ASP A 235 3.82 0.49 17.17
C ASP A 235 3.53 0.11 15.71
N LEU A 236 2.34 0.48 15.21
CA LEU A 236 1.97 0.26 13.81
C LEU A 236 2.88 1.03 12.85
N ALA A 237 3.29 2.26 13.18
CA ALA A 237 4.25 3.00 12.37
C ALA A 237 5.61 2.29 12.30
N GLY A 238 6.05 1.67 13.41
CA GLY A 238 7.23 0.83 13.45
C GLY A 238 7.11 -0.41 12.55
N GLN A 239 5.96 -1.10 12.60
CA GLN A 239 5.68 -2.26 11.74
C GLN A 239 5.65 -1.88 10.25
N VAL A 240 4.99 -0.76 9.90
CA VAL A 240 4.96 -0.22 8.54
C VAL A 240 6.37 0.08 8.03
N GLN A 241 7.23 0.68 8.85
CA GLN A 241 8.61 0.95 8.46
C GLN A 241 9.42 -0.35 8.28
N ALA A 242 9.30 -1.31 9.19
CA ALA A 242 9.99 -2.59 9.09
C ALA A 242 9.59 -3.36 7.82
N ASP A 243 8.30 -3.40 7.50
CA ASP A 243 7.80 -3.99 6.26
C ASP A 243 8.33 -3.27 5.03
N ALA A 244 8.30 -1.94 5.02
CA ALA A 244 8.80 -1.16 3.91
C ALA A 244 10.31 -1.36 3.68
N GLN A 245 11.11 -1.46 4.74
CA GLN A 245 12.54 -1.76 4.63
C GLN A 245 12.78 -3.15 4.03
N ARG A 246 12.03 -4.17 4.46
CA ARG A 246 12.12 -5.53 3.89
C ARG A 246 11.72 -5.55 2.41
N VAL A 247 10.67 -4.83 2.04
CA VAL A 247 10.24 -4.67 0.63
C VAL A 247 11.34 -3.98 -0.18
N LEU A 248 11.88 -2.86 0.30
CA LEU A 248 12.91 -2.10 -0.43
C LEU A 248 14.21 -2.89 -0.58
N ALA A 249 14.62 -3.63 0.45
CA ALA A 249 15.81 -4.48 0.40
C ALA A 249 15.63 -5.64 -0.59
N SER A 250 14.48 -6.32 -0.57
CA SER A 250 14.20 -7.40 -1.51
C SER A 250 14.06 -6.92 -2.96
N LEU A 251 13.47 -5.74 -3.19
CA LEU A 251 13.43 -5.11 -4.52
C LEU A 251 14.82 -4.71 -5.04
N ALA A 252 15.76 -4.38 -4.15
CA ALA A 252 17.14 -4.05 -4.50
C ALA A 252 18.03 -5.29 -4.72
N ALA A 253 17.77 -6.39 -3.99
CA ALA A 253 18.57 -7.62 -4.05
C ALA A 253 18.28 -8.51 -5.27
N ALA A 254 17.15 -8.33 -5.95
CA ALA A 254 16.80 -9.15 -7.11
C ALA A 254 17.73 -8.86 -8.31
N PRO A 255 18.51 -9.85 -8.81
CA PRO A 255 19.40 -9.66 -9.94
C PRO A 255 18.61 -9.28 -11.20
N ALA A 256 19.18 -8.42 -12.04
CA ALA A 256 18.70 -8.26 -13.41
C ALA A 256 18.80 -9.62 -14.12
N PRO A 257 17.77 -10.09 -14.85
CA PRO A 257 17.88 -11.35 -15.56
C PRO A 257 19.07 -11.26 -16.55
N ALA A 258 19.95 -12.26 -16.49
CA ALA A 258 21.02 -12.42 -17.46
C ALA A 258 20.38 -12.51 -18.85
N ALA A 259 20.82 -11.66 -19.78
CA ALA A 259 20.49 -11.80 -21.18
C ALA A 259 21.06 -13.14 -21.66
N SER A 260 20.18 -14.10 -21.94
CA SER A 260 20.49 -15.35 -22.64
C SER A 260 19.94 -15.28 -24.06
#